data_AF-A0A7Y7NAS6-F1
#
_entry.id   AF-A0A7Y7NAS6-F1
#
_cell.length_a   1.000
_cell.length_b   1.000
_cell.length_c   1.000
_cell.angle_alpha   90.00
_cell.angle_beta   90.00
_cell.angle_gamma   90.00
#
_symmetry.space_group_name_H-M   'P 1'
#
loop_
_entity.id
_entity.type
_entity.pdbx_description
1 polymer ?
#
loop_
_entity_poly.entity_id
_entity_poly.type
_entity_poly.pdbx_seq_one_letter_code
_entity_poly.pdbx_strand_id
1 'polypeptide(L)' 'MFGFGTPELVIIAVIFMMVFGVGKLPEIGSSFGKAISNFRKTANVNDHTELDRKQDA' A
#
# COMPACT_ATOMS: atom_id res chain seq x y z
N MET A 1 -24.16 19.64 2.00
CA MET A 1 -22.77 20.03 2.32
C MET A 1 -21.86 19.14 1.50
N PHE A 2 -21.39 19.66 0.36
CA PHE A 2 -20.57 18.93 -0.61
C PHE A 2 -19.13 18.92 -0.07
N GLY A 3 -18.84 17.91 0.76
CA GLY A 3 -17.49 17.65 1.25
C GLY A 3 -16.64 17.14 0.09
N PHE A 4 -15.41 17.64 0.02
CA PHE A 4 -14.27 17.12 -0.73
C PHE A 4 -14.60 15.90 -1.60
N GLY A 5 -15.05 16.18 -2.83
CA GLY A 5 -15.39 15.13 -3.77
C GLY A 5 -14.15 14.56 -4.46
N THR A 6 -14.39 13.58 -5.31
CA THR A 6 -13.37 13.11 -6.26
C THR A 6 -12.78 14.23 -7.14
N PRO A 7 -13.51 15.29 -7.56
CA PRO A 7 -12.92 16.36 -8.37
C PRO A 7 -11.83 17.14 -7.64
N GLU A 8 -12.05 17.50 -6.37
CA GLU A 8 -11.09 18.25 -5.55
C GLU A 8 -9.80 17.45 -5.32
N LEU A 9 -9.91 16.14 -5.10
CA LEU A 9 -8.74 15.25 -4.98
C LEU A 9 -7.95 15.16 -6.29
N VAL A 10 -8.62 15.15 -7.45
CA VAL A 10 -7.94 15.15 -8.75
C VAL A 10 -7.16 16.45 -8.96
N ILE A 11 -7.73 17.61 -8.58
CA ILE A 11 -7.01 18.89 -8.67
C ILE A 11 -5.74 18.88 -7.82
N ILE A 12 -5.83 18.39 -6.58
CA ILE A 12 -4.66 18.25 -5.70
C ILE A 12 -3.65 17.28 -6.30
N ALA A 13 -4.10 16.14 -6.82
CA ALA A 13 -3.23 15.16 -7.45
C ALA A 13 -2.46 15.74 -8.64
N VAL A 14 -3.10 16.56 -9.48
CA VAL A 14 -2.44 17.25 -10.60
C VAL A 14 -1.37 18.23 -10.10
N ILE A 15 -1.66 19.03 -9.07
CA ILE A 15 -0.67 19.96 -8.49
C ILE A 15 0.50 19.17 -7.88
N PHE A 16 0.20 18.10 -7.15
CA PHE A 16 1.21 17.21 -6.57
C PHE A 16 2.10 16.61 -7.66
N MET A 17 1.51 16.22 -8.79
CA MET A 17 2.21 15.67 -9.94
C MET A 17 3.06 16.72 -10.69
N MET A 18 2.67 18.01 -10.68
CA MET A 18 3.54 19.09 -11.18
C MET A 18 4.79 19.28 -10.31
N VAL A 19 4.65 19.19 -8.98
CA VAL A 19 5.76 19.40 -8.04
C VAL A 19 6.69 18.19 -8.01
N PHE A 20 6.13 16.98 -7.89
CA PHE A 20 6.90 15.75 -7.72
C PHE A 20 7.20 15.04 -9.04
N GLY A 21 6.46 15.33 -10.11
CA GLY A 21 6.56 14.63 -11.40
C GLY A 21 5.76 13.33 -11.46
N VAL A 22 5.32 12.98 -12.67
CA VAL A 22 4.47 11.81 -12.95
C VAL A 22 5.10 10.46 -12.57
N GLY A 23 6.44 10.38 -12.63
CA GLY A 23 7.20 9.15 -12.37
C GLY A 23 7.50 8.88 -10.90
N LYS A 24 7.45 9.90 -10.03
CA LYS A 24 7.79 9.74 -8.61
C LYS A 24 6.71 9.04 -7.79
N LEU A 25 5.44 9.23 -8.16
CA LEU A 25 4.31 8.53 -7.53
C LEU A 25 4.39 7.00 -7.63
N PRO A 26 4.57 6.38 -8.81
CA PRO A 26 4.70 4.92 -8.91
C PRO A 26 6.01 4.38 -8.31
N GLU A 27 7.11 5.15 -8.36
CA GLU A 27 8.38 4.79 -7.72
C GLU A 27 8.22 4.60 -6.21
N ILE A 28 7.62 5.60 -5.54
CA ILE A 28 7.31 5.58 -4.11
C ILE A 28 6.27 4.50 -3.80
N GLY A 29 5.20 4.40 -4.60
CA GLY A 29 4.14 3.39 -4.43
C GLY A 29 4.66 1.96 -4.52
N SER A 30 5.60 1.66 -5.42
CA SER A 30 6.19 0.33 -5.53
C SER A 30 7.04 -0.05 -4.31
N SER A 31 7.79 0.92 -3.79
CA SER A 31 8.67 0.74 -2.62
C SER A 31 7.84 0.54 -1.35
N PHE A 32 6.81 1.37 -1.18
CA PHE A 32 5.87 1.29 -0.07
C PHE A 32 5.02 0.02 -0.15
N GLY A 33 4.59 -0.38 -1.36
CA GLY A 33 3.84 -1.61 -1.60
C GLY A 33 4.65 -2.87 -1.24
N LYS A 34 5.94 -2.91 -1.58
CA LYS A 34 6.85 -3.98 -1.15
C LYS A 34 7.00 -4.00 0.37
N ALA A 35 7.16 -2.84 1.01
CA ALA A 35 7.25 -2.74 2.46
C ALA A 35 5.97 -3.26 3.15
N ILE A 36 4.78 -2.84 2.68
CA ILE A 36 3.49 -3.32 3.20
C ILE A 36 3.32 -4.82 2.93
N SER A 37 3.69 -5.30 1.74
CA SER A 37 3.60 -6.72 1.39
C SER A 37 4.44 -7.58 2.32
N ASN A 38 5.68 -7.15 2.59
CA ASN A 38 6.57 -7.84 3.51
C ASN A 38 6.08 -7.76 4.95
N PHE A 39 5.57 -6.59 5.38
CA PHE A 39 4.97 -6.40 6.69
C PHE A 39 3.77 -7.33 6.90
N ARG A 40 2.85 -7.39 5.91
CA ARG A 40 1.70 -8.31 5.92
C ARG A 40 2.14 -9.77 5.95
N LYS A 41 3.20 -10.13 5.21
CA LYS A 41 3.73 -11.50 5.19
C LYS A 41 4.26 -11.90 6.57
N THR A 42 5.07 -11.06 7.21
CA THR A 42 5.56 -11.33 8.58
C THR A 42 4.44 -11.31 9.61
N ALA A 43 3.49 -10.37 9.50
CA ALA A 43 2.32 -10.31 10.38
C ALA A 43 1.46 -11.58 10.30
N ASN A 44 1.25 -12.13 9.09
CA ASN A 44 0.52 -13.38 8.91
C ASN A 44 1.36 -14.64 9.22
N VAL A 45 2.69 -14.58 9.17
CA VAL A 45 3.55 -15.73 9.54
C VAL A 45 3.42 -16.06 11.03
N ASN A 46 3.14 -15.08 11.89
CA ASN A 46 2.79 -15.34 13.29
C ASN A 46 1.49 -16.16 13.46
N ASP A 47 0.63 -16.22 12.44
CA ASP A 47 -0.59 -17.03 12.40
C ASP A 47 -0.34 -18.43 11.79
N HIS A 48 0.65 -18.57 10.90
CA HIS A 48 0.92 -19.83 10.18
C HIS A 48 1.87 -20.81 10.88
N THR A 49 2.47 -20.45 12.02
CA THR A 49 3.38 -21.36 12.76
C THR A 49 2.65 -22.47 13.54
N GLU A 50 1.31 -22.45 13.60
CA GLU A 50 0.51 -23.54 14.21
C GLU A 50 -0.04 -24.56 13.20
N LEU A 51 -0.09 -24.25 11.91
CA LEU A 51 -0.80 -25.09 10.92
C LEU A 51 0.05 -26.21 10.32
N ASP A 52 1.37 -26.14 10.44
CA ASP A 52 2.29 -27.16 9.86
C ASP A 52 2.55 -28.34 10.83
N ARG A 53 2.34 -28.18 12.15
CA ARG A 53 2.62 -29.23 13.15
C ARG A 53 1.50 -30.27 13.33
N LYS A 54 0.36 -30.14 12.63
CA LYS A 54 -0.77 -31.08 12.71
C LYS A 54 -0.87 -32.06 11.53
N GLN A 55 0.04 -31.96 10.56
CA GLN A 55 0.08 -32.86 9.40
C GLN A 55 0.93 -34.12 9.65
N ASP A 56 1.74 -34.14 10.71
CA ASP A 56 2.63 -35.25 11.06
C ASP A 56 2.08 -36.00 12.31
N ALA A 57 0.89 -36.58 12.16
CA ALA A 57 0.34 -37.57 13.09
C ALA A 57 0.58 -38.99 12.55
#